data_AF-A0A528AGM3-F1
#
_entry.id   AF-A0A528AGM3-F1
#
_cell.length_a   1.000
_cell.length_b   1.000
_cell.length_c   1.000
_cell.angle_alpha   90.00
_cell.angle_beta   90.00
_cell.angle_gamma   90.00
#
_symmetry.space_group_name_H-M   'P 1'
#
loop_
_entity.id
_entity.type
_entity.pdbx_description
1 polymer ?
#
loop_
_entity_poly.entity_id
_entity_poly.type
_entity_poly.pdbx_seq_one_letter_code
_entity_poly.pdbx_strand_id
1 'polypeptide(L)' 'VIEVKPDADVVAAFQEMIAKGDRYVVADVSARQLLSIADLARDNGVLIFNAGATDDSLREEECRANIFHT' A
#
# COMPACT_ATOMS: atom_id res chain seq x y z
N VAL A 1 -12.64 -1.40 5.44
CA VAL A 1 -11.92 -0.11 5.63
C VAL A 1 -11.21 -0.20 6.97
N ILE A 2 -9.91 0.08 7.01
CA ILE A 2 -9.11 0.14 8.24
C ILE A 2 -8.52 1.54 8.30
N GLU A 3 -8.70 2.23 9.42
CA GLU A 3 -8.11 3.54 9.65
C GLU A 3 -6.89 3.42 10.56
N VAL A 4 -5.86 4.18 10.24
CA VAL A 4 -4.59 4.20 10.95
C VAL A 4 -4.22 5.65 11.26
N LYS A 5 -3.47 5.87 12.34
CA LYS A 5 -2.92 7.21 12.61
C LYS A 5 -1.87 7.58 11.56
N PRO A 6 -1.64 8.87 11.28
CA PRO A 6 -0.67 9.31 10.26
C PRO A 6 0.73 8.70 10.40
N ASP A 7 1.20 8.47 11.62
CA ASP A 7 2.53 7.91 11.89
C ASP A 7 2.51 6.45 12.36
N ALA A 8 1.36 5.79 12.27
CA ALA A 8 1.26 4.37 12.64
C ALA A 8 2.03 3.49 11.65
N ASP A 9 2.52 2.37 12.17
CA ASP A 9 2.96 1.25 11.34
C ASP A 9 1.74 0.60 10.68
N VAL A 10 1.70 0.68 9.35
CA VAL A 10 0.60 0.17 8.53
C VAL A 10 0.76 -1.32 8.18
N VAL A 11 1.92 -1.91 8.45
CA VAL A 11 2.22 -3.31 8.10
C VAL A 11 1.28 -4.25 8.84
N ALA A 12 1.07 -4.04 10.14
CA ALA A 12 0.19 -4.90 10.95
C ALA A 12 -1.27 -4.84 10.45
N ALA A 13 -1.77 -3.64 10.15
CA ALA A 13 -3.11 -3.45 9.58
C ALA A 13 -3.24 -4.13 8.21
N PHE A 14 -2.21 -4.02 7.36
CA PHE A 14 -2.21 -4.64 6.04
C PHE A 14 -2.12 -6.17 6.10
N GLN A 15 -1.36 -6.74 7.04
CA GLN A 15 -1.32 -8.18 7.29
C GLN A 15 -2.70 -8.73 7.70
N GLU A 16 -3.48 -7.97 8.48
CA GLU A 16 -4.85 -8.34 8.82
C GLU A 16 -5.75 -8.41 7.58
N MET A 17 -5.59 -7.49 6.62
CA MET A 17 -6.33 -7.52 5.35
C MET A 17 -5.96 -8.74 4.50
N ILE A 18 -4.66 -9.05 4.39
CA ILE A 18 -4.18 -10.25 3.69
C ILE A 18 -4.77 -11.52 4.34
N ALA A 19 -4.76 -11.59 5.67
CA ALA A 19 -5.28 -12.74 6.41
C ALA A 19 -6.79 -12.93 6.21
N LYS A 20 -7.54 -11.84 5.99
CA LYS A 20 -8.97 -11.87 5.61
C LYS A 20 -9.20 -12.28 4.16
N GLY A 21 -8.16 -12.33 3.34
CA GLY A 21 -8.21 -12.71 1.93
C GLY A 21 -8.37 -11.53 0.97
N ASP A 22 -8.21 -10.29 1.43
CA ASP A 22 -8.28 -9.11 0.57
C ASP A 22 -7.13 -9.13 -0.46
N ARG A 23 -7.46 -9.00 -1.75
CA ARG A 23 -6.48 -9.02 -2.86
C ARG A 23 -6.38 -7.71 -3.65
N TYR A 24 -7.28 -6.78 -3.38
CA TYR A 24 -7.34 -5.47 -4.03
C TYR A 24 -7.57 -4.42 -2.95
N VAL A 25 -6.63 -3.49 -2.80
CA VAL A 25 -6.62 -2.52 -1.71
C VAL A 25 -6.53 -1.11 -2.27
N VAL A 26 -7.49 -0.25 -1.92
CA VAL A 26 -7.38 1.20 -2.15
C VAL A 26 -6.66 1.80 -0.96
N ALA A 27 -5.58 2.52 -1.20
CA ALA A 27 -4.71 3.09 -0.18
C ALA A 27 -4.68 4.61 -0.29
N ASP A 28 -5.07 5.27 0.80
CA ASP A 28 -4.92 6.71 1.02
C ASP A 28 -3.99 6.90 2.24
N VAL A 29 -2.69 6.74 1.99
CA VAL A 29 -1.62 6.79 2.99
C VAL A 29 -0.41 7.48 2.38
N SER A 30 0.54 7.92 3.21
CA SER A 30 1.78 8.54 2.73
C SER A 30 2.61 7.60 1.84
N ALA A 31 3.45 8.14 0.95
CA ALA A 31 4.37 7.33 0.13
C ALA A 31 5.24 6.39 0.97
N ARG A 32 5.75 6.88 2.12
CA ARG A 32 6.52 6.06 3.07
C ARG A 32 5.74 4.85 3.56
N GLN A 33 4.49 5.04 3.97
CA GLN A 33 3.62 3.95 4.44
C GLN A 33 3.27 3.00 3.30
N LEU A 34 2.97 3.53 2.12
CA LEU A 34 2.68 2.73 0.93
C LEU A 34 3.86 1.81 0.56
N LEU A 35 5.08 2.34 0.55
CA LEU A 35 6.29 1.56 0.27
C LEU A 35 6.56 0.50 1.34
N SER A 36 6.23 0.77 2.61
CA SER A 36 6.42 -0.21 3.69
C SER A 36 5.60 -1.50 3.54
N ILE A 37 4.53 -1.48 2.73
CA ILE A 37 3.67 -2.64 2.47
C ILE A 37 3.76 -3.18 1.05
N ALA A 38 4.49 -2.49 0.15
CA ALA A 38 4.46 -2.78 -1.28
C ALA A 38 5.00 -4.19 -1.62
N ASP A 39 6.13 -4.57 -1.05
CA ASP A 39 6.73 -5.88 -1.30
C ASP A 39 5.91 -7.00 -0.65
N LEU A 40 5.42 -6.79 0.58
CA LEU A 40 4.52 -7.72 1.25
C LEU A 40 3.25 -7.96 0.42
N ALA A 41 2.69 -6.92 -0.18
CA ALA A 41 1.55 -7.01 -1.08
C ALA A 41 1.87 -7.85 -2.32
N ARG A 42 2.99 -7.56 -2.99
CA ARG A 42 3.43 -8.29 -4.18
C ARG A 42 3.58 -9.78 -3.89
N ASP A 43 4.27 -10.11 -2.81
CA ASP A 43 4.58 -11.49 -2.43
C ASP A 43 3.32 -12.28 -2.03
N ASN A 44 2.23 -11.57 -1.67
CA ASN A 44 0.91 -12.13 -1.40
C ASN A 44 -0.10 -11.94 -2.55
N GLY A 45 0.34 -11.53 -3.74
CA GLY A 45 -0.55 -11.35 -4.89
C GLY A 45 -1.65 -10.30 -4.68
N VAL A 46 -1.36 -9.26 -3.89
CA VAL A 46 -2.26 -8.13 -3.63
C VAL A 46 -1.90 -6.96 -4.55
N LEU A 47 -2.91 -6.38 -5.18
CA LEU A 47 -2.78 -5.12 -5.92
C LEU A 47 -3.18 -3.95 -5.03
N ILE A 48 -2.39 -2.89 -5.07
CA ILE A 48 -2.67 -1.64 -4.36
C ILE A 48 -3.01 -0.54 -5.36
N PHE A 49 -4.11 0.17 -5.11
CA PHE A 49 -4.53 1.37 -5.82
C PHE A 49 -4.24 2.57 -4.92
N ASN A 50 -3.15 3.26 -5.21
CA ASN A 50 -2.78 4.49 -4.53
C ASN A 50 -3.73 5.62 -4.96
N ALA A 51 -4.52 6.11 -4.01
CA ALA A 51 -5.48 7.19 -4.19
C ALA A 51 -5.03 8.54 -3.60
N GLY A 52 -3.95 8.56 -2.80
CA GLY A 52 -3.59 9.73 -1.98
C GLY A 52 -2.15 10.21 -2.08
N ALA A 53 -1.18 9.31 -2.30
CA ALA A 53 0.23 9.70 -2.38
C ALA A 53 0.59 10.21 -3.78
N THR A 54 1.03 11.46 -3.87
CA THR A 54 1.36 12.15 -5.13
C THR A 54 2.86 12.18 -5.41
N ASP A 55 3.69 11.58 -4.57
CA ASP A 55 5.14 11.62 -4.69
C ASP A 55 5.62 11.01 -6.02
N ASP A 56 6.37 11.78 -6.80
CA ASP A 56 6.89 11.37 -8.12
C ASP A 56 7.78 10.13 -8.03
N SER A 57 8.48 9.94 -6.90
CA SER A 57 9.32 8.77 -6.65
C SER A 57 8.55 7.45 -6.82
N LEU A 58 7.25 7.42 -6.51
CA LEU A 58 6.41 6.23 -6.69
C LEU A 58 6.20 5.87 -8.17
N ARG A 59 6.49 6.78 -9.11
CA ARG A 59 6.41 6.58 -10.57
C ARG A 59 7.79 6.44 -11.22
N GLU A 60 8.84 6.65 -10.44
CA GLU A 60 10.23 6.66 -10.89
C GLU A 60 11.04 5.63 -10.09
N GLU A 61 11.94 6.08 -9.21
CA GLU A 61 12.91 5.23 -8.53
C GLU A 61 12.28 4.19 -7.59
N GLU A 62 11.13 4.52 -7.00
CA GLU A 62 10.39 3.65 -6.09
C GLU A 62 9.16 3.02 -6.76
N CYS A 63 9.12 2.97 -8.09
CA CYS A 63 8.06 2.30 -8.82
C CYS A 63 7.95 0.81 -8.40
N ARG A 64 6.71 0.33 -8.23
CA ARG A 64 6.39 -1.06 -7.90
C ARG A 64 5.31 -1.58 -8.83
N ALA A 65 5.54 -2.76 -9.42
CA ALA A 65 4.65 -3.34 -10.44
C ALA A 65 3.22 -3.66 -9.94
N ASN A 66 3.02 -3.73 -8.63
CA ASN A 66 1.73 -4.03 -8.00
C ASN A 66 1.03 -2.79 -7.41
N ILE A 67 1.54 -1.58 -7.68
CA ILE A 67 0.93 -0.32 -7.28
C ILE A 67 0.42 0.41 -8.52
N PHE A 68 -0.87 0.71 -8.53
CA PHE A 68 -1.52 1.51 -9.56
C PHE A 68 -1.87 2.87 -8.98
N HIS A 69 -1.72 3.90 -9.81
CA HIS A 69 -1.97 5.27 -9.39
C HIS A 69 -3.17 5.83 -10.14
N THR A 70 -4.00 6.61 -9.44
CA THR A 70 -5.09 7.41 -10.03
C THR A 70 -4.63 8.79 -10.44
#